data_AF-A0A077JJ86-F1
#
_entry.id   AF-A0A077JJ86-F1
#
_cell.length_a   1.000
_cell.length_b   1.000
_cell.length_c   1.000
_cell.angle_alpha   90.00
_cell.angle_beta   90.00
_cell.angle_gamma   90.00
#
_symmetry.space_group_name_H-M   'P 1'
#
loop_
_entity.id
_entity.type
_entity.pdbx_description
1 polymer ?
#
loop_
_entity_poly.entity_id
_entity_poly.type
_entity_poly.pdbx_seq_one_letter_code
_entity_poly.pdbx_strand_id
1 'polypeptide(L)'
;MGGLFAGCVSLRPAEDAHWLEHFYLAPHLQGSGIGTAVLCELLERCDREGALVRLNVLKGSRARRLYERHGFTPESEDPVDVFMVRAPASAALPMNSGPVRGAGGPGSHVSASAEPTAS
;
A
#
# COMPACT_ATOMS: atom_id res chain seq x y z
N MET A 1 -6.96 30.89 3.38
CA MET A 1 -6.95 29.72 2.46
C MET A 1 -7.10 28.48 3.30
N GLY A 2 -8.31 27.91 3.38
CA GLY A 2 -8.55 26.69 4.14
C GLY A 2 -8.12 25.49 3.31
N GLY A 3 -6.95 24.93 3.57
CA GLY A 3 -6.60 23.61 3.06
C GLY A 3 -7.54 22.59 3.71
N LEU A 4 -8.54 22.11 2.97
CA LEU A 4 -9.38 21.02 3.41
C LEU A 4 -8.52 19.74 3.45
N PHE A 5 -8.64 18.98 4.52
CA PHE A 5 -7.93 17.70 4.65
C PHE A 5 -8.37 16.76 3.52
N ALA A 6 -7.45 16.52 2.57
CA ALA A 6 -7.71 15.73 1.37
C ALA A 6 -7.63 14.22 1.64
N GLY A 7 -6.93 13.81 2.70
CA GLY A 7 -6.68 12.42 3.04
C GLY A 7 -5.33 12.25 3.75
N CYS A 8 -5.00 11.00 4.07
CA CYS A 8 -3.71 10.60 4.58
C CYS A 8 -3.18 9.39 3.79
N VAL A 9 -1.85 9.29 3.81
CA VAL A 9 -1.11 8.08 3.46
C VAL A 9 0.13 8.08 4.36
N SER A 10 0.50 6.92 4.87
CA SER A 10 1.67 6.74 5.70
C SER A 10 2.59 5.72 5.06
N LEU A 11 3.87 6.05 4.98
CA LEU A 11 4.90 5.11 4.57
C LEU A 11 5.78 4.85 5.79
N ARG A 12 5.71 3.64 6.32
CA ARG A 12 6.47 3.23 7.50
C ARG A 12 7.68 2.40 7.06
N PRO A 13 8.91 2.81 7.37
CA PRO A 13 10.08 1.99 7.10
C PRO A 13 10.07 0.73 7.98
N ALA A 14 10.42 -0.40 7.38
CA ALA A 14 10.76 -1.66 8.03
C ALA A 14 12.10 -2.16 7.48
N GLU A 15 12.68 -3.20 8.10
CA GLU A 15 14.05 -3.66 7.79
C GLU A 15 14.27 -3.98 6.30
N ASP A 16 13.28 -4.58 5.62
CA ASP A 16 13.41 -5.02 4.23
C ASP A 16 12.42 -4.33 3.26
N ALA A 17 11.56 -3.43 3.75
CA ALA A 17 10.53 -2.78 2.94
C ALA A 17 9.93 -1.56 3.60
N HIS A 18 9.24 -0.75 2.79
CA HIS A 18 8.32 0.27 3.26
C HIS A 18 6.89 -0.27 3.30
N TRP A 19 6.22 -0.10 4.43
CA TRP A 19 4.80 -0.41 4.60
C TRP A 19 3.95 0.80 4.26
N LEU A 20 3.11 0.67 3.24
CA LEU A 20 2.10 1.65 2.88
C LEU A 20 0.84 1.36 3.70
N GLU A 21 0.54 2.28 4.60
CA GLU A 21 -0.51 2.20 5.60
C GLU A 21 -1.37 3.48 5.56
N HIS A 22 -2.53 3.44 6.20
CA HIS A 22 -3.43 4.60 6.34
C HIS A 22 -3.75 5.31 5.02
N PHE A 23 -3.91 4.59 3.90
CA PHE A 23 -4.24 5.19 2.62
C PHE A 23 -5.74 5.51 2.55
N TYR A 24 -6.10 6.72 2.95
CA TYR A 24 -7.47 7.21 2.95
C TYR A 24 -7.56 8.57 2.28
N LEU A 25 -8.56 8.75 1.42
CA LEU A 25 -8.92 10.07 0.88
C LEU A 25 -10.30 10.46 1.36
N ALA A 26 -10.47 11.76 1.58
CA ALA A 26 -11.77 12.33 1.89
C ALA A 26 -12.78 11.95 0.78
N PRO A 27 -14.03 11.58 1.13
CA PRO A 27 -14.98 10.99 0.17
C PRO A 27 -15.24 11.89 -1.04
N HIS A 28 -15.22 13.21 -0.85
CA HIS A 28 -15.40 14.21 -1.89
C HIS A 28 -14.25 14.29 -2.91
N LEU A 29 -13.11 13.65 -2.63
CA LEU A 29 -11.95 13.54 -3.52
C LEU A 29 -11.75 12.13 -4.08
N GLN A 30 -12.58 11.16 -3.68
CA GLN A 30 -12.52 9.82 -4.26
C GLN A 30 -12.99 9.86 -5.72
N GLY A 31 -12.36 9.05 -6.59
CA GLY A 31 -12.69 9.02 -8.03
C GLY A 31 -12.14 10.19 -8.85
N SER A 32 -11.40 11.12 -8.24
CA SER A 32 -10.78 12.27 -8.93
C SER A 32 -9.35 12.00 -9.46
N GLY A 33 -8.80 10.81 -9.20
CA GLY A 33 -7.41 10.47 -9.56
C GLY A 33 -6.34 11.00 -8.59
N ILE A 34 -6.71 11.80 -7.58
CA ILE A 34 -5.77 12.33 -6.57
C ILE A 34 -5.06 11.18 -5.83
N GLY A 35 -5.78 10.12 -5.46
CA GLY A 35 -5.20 8.98 -4.74
C GLY A 35 -4.18 8.24 -5.61
N THR A 36 -4.49 8.09 -6.89
CA THR A 36 -3.56 7.53 -7.86
C THR A 36 -2.31 8.39 -8.00
N ALA A 37 -2.44 9.72 -8.05
CA ALA A 37 -1.30 10.63 -8.14
C ALA A 37 -0.38 10.53 -6.91
N VAL A 38 -0.98 10.55 -5.70
CA VAL A 38 -0.23 10.39 -4.43
C VAL A 38 0.44 9.02 -4.35
N LEU A 39 -0.27 7.95 -4.75
CA LEU A 39 0.29 6.60 -4.79
C LEU A 39 1.46 6.52 -5.77
N CYS A 40 1.32 7.06 -6.99
CA CYS A 40 2.39 7.09 -7.98
C CYS A 40 3.63 7.81 -7.46
N GLU A 41 3.47 9.00 -6.87
CA GLU A 41 4.60 9.79 -6.35
C GLU A 41 5.34 9.04 -5.22
N LEU A 42 4.60 8.37 -4.33
CA LEU A 42 5.20 7.53 -3.29
C LEU A 42 5.97 6.34 -3.88
N LEU A 43 5.39 5.65 -4.87
CA LEU A 43 6.03 4.53 -5.54
C LEU A 43 7.29 4.96 -6.29
N GLU A 44 7.26 6.10 -6.98
CA GLU A 44 8.43 6.66 -7.66
C GLU A 44 9.56 6.97 -6.68
N ARG A 45 9.23 7.46 -5.48
CA ARG A 45 10.22 7.65 -4.42
C ARG A 45 10.82 6.32 -3.96
N CYS A 46 10.00 5.32 -3.67
CA CYS A 46 10.49 4.00 -3.27
C CYS A 46 11.30 3.32 -4.40
N ASP A 47 10.92 3.54 -5.66
CA ASP A 47 11.64 3.06 -6.84
C ASP A 47 13.05 3.64 -6.91
N ARG A 48 13.22 4.94 -6.62
CA ARG A 48 14.53 5.58 -6.54
C ARG A 48 15.36 5.09 -5.36
N GLU A 49 14.71 4.75 -4.25
CA GLU A 49 15.36 4.20 -3.06
C GLU A 49 15.70 2.71 -3.21
N GLY A 50 15.20 2.03 -4.25
CA GLY A 50 15.36 0.59 -4.42
C GLY A 50 14.63 -0.23 -3.35
N ALA A 51 13.61 0.34 -2.71
CA ALA A 51 12.90 -0.26 -1.61
C ALA A 51 11.66 -1.05 -2.08
N LEU A 52 11.45 -2.23 -1.49
CA LEU A 52 10.19 -2.96 -1.61
C LEU A 52 9.06 -2.18 -0.94
N VAL A 53 7.86 -2.22 -1.51
CA VAL A 53 6.66 -1.63 -0.89
C VAL A 53 5.66 -2.73 -0.56
N ARG A 54 5.21 -2.77 0.69
CA ARG A 54 4.20 -3.72 1.17
C ARG A 54 2.96 -2.98 1.64
N LEU A 55 1.79 -3.61 1.50
CA LEU A 55 0.52 -3.12 2.01
C LEU A 55 -0.42 -4.27 2.32
N ASN A 56 -1.49 -4.01 3.05
CA ASN A 56 -2.61 -4.94 3.19
C ASN A 56 -3.92 -4.30 2.70
N VAL A 57 -4.75 -5.11 2.07
CA VAL A 57 -6.11 -4.73 1.67
C VAL A 57 -7.13 -5.73 2.16
N LEU A 58 -8.32 -5.25 2.52
CA LEU A 58 -9.42 -6.15 2.84
C LEU A 58 -9.78 -7.05 1.65
N LYS A 59 -10.09 -8.31 1.94
CA LYS A 59 -10.65 -9.25 0.98
C LYS A 59 -11.95 -8.71 0.40
N GLY A 60 -12.08 -8.79 -0.93
CA GLY A 60 -13.24 -8.28 -1.67
C GLY A 60 -13.22 -6.77 -1.94
N SER A 61 -12.25 -6.02 -1.41
CA SER A 61 -12.15 -4.58 -1.67
C SER A 61 -11.80 -4.28 -3.14
N ARG A 62 -12.44 -3.25 -3.69
CA ARG A 62 -12.09 -2.69 -5.01
C ARG A 62 -10.67 -2.14 -5.06
N ALA A 63 -10.10 -1.79 -3.90
CA ALA A 63 -8.74 -1.28 -3.78
C ALA A 63 -7.70 -2.32 -4.23
N ARG A 64 -7.95 -3.63 -4.06
CA ARG A 64 -7.06 -4.69 -4.56
C ARG A 64 -6.73 -4.50 -6.05
N ARG A 65 -7.76 -4.28 -6.87
CA ARG A 65 -7.59 -4.07 -8.32
C ARG A 65 -6.87 -2.76 -8.67
N LEU A 66 -6.92 -1.76 -7.79
CA LEU A 66 -6.15 -0.53 -7.96
C LEU A 66 -4.66 -0.85 -7.79
N TYR A 67 -4.29 -1.49 -6.67
CA TYR A 67 -2.90 -1.84 -6.38
C TYR A 67 -2.31 -2.83 -7.39
N GLU A 68 -3.08 -3.84 -7.82
CA GLU A 68 -2.65 -4.78 -8.87
C GLU A 68 -2.24 -4.05 -10.16
N ARG A 69 -2.98 -3.01 -10.58
CA ARG A 69 -2.61 -2.20 -11.76
C ARG A 69 -1.33 -1.39 -11.57
N HIS A 70 -0.98 -1.07 -10.34
CA HIS A 70 0.25 -0.36 -10.00
C HIS A 70 1.44 -1.30 -9.76
N GLY A 71 1.29 -2.60 -10.05
CA GLY A 71 2.37 -3.59 -9.98
C GLY A 71 2.51 -4.27 -8.62
N PHE A 72 1.52 -4.11 -7.73
CA PHE A 72 1.46 -4.93 -6.52
C PHE A 72 0.98 -6.34 -6.84
N THR A 73 1.62 -7.32 -6.22
CA THR A 73 1.30 -8.75 -6.30
C THR A 73 0.96 -9.27 -4.92
N PRO A 74 -0.05 -10.15 -4.76
CA PRO A 74 -0.33 -10.76 -3.46
C PRO A 74 0.88 -11.59 -2.97
N GLU A 75 1.31 -11.34 -1.73
CA GLU A 75 2.40 -12.06 -1.05
C GLU A 75 1.84 -13.13 -0.11
N SER A 76 0.80 -12.78 0.66
CA SER A 76 0.08 -13.67 1.55
C SER A 76 -1.36 -13.20 1.75
N GLU A 77 -2.23 -14.08 2.23
CA GLU A 77 -3.62 -13.72 2.54
C GLU A 77 -4.05 -14.39 3.83
N ASP A 78 -4.72 -13.63 4.68
CA ASP A 78 -5.37 -14.08 5.91
C ASP A 78 -6.89 -14.13 5.70
N PRO A 79 -7.70 -14.55 6.69
CA PRO A 79 -9.16 -14.59 6.54
C PRO A 79 -9.79 -13.24 6.18
N VAL A 80 -9.14 -12.13 6.57
CA VAL A 80 -9.66 -10.77 6.40
C VAL A 80 -8.85 -9.97 5.38
N ASP A 81 -7.53 -10.06 5.42
CA ASP A 81 -6.63 -9.23 4.62
C ASP A 81 -5.89 -10.00 3.52
N VAL A 82 -5.52 -9.28 2.47
CA VAL A 82 -4.62 -9.69 1.40
C VAL A 82 -3.40 -8.80 1.52
N PHE A 83 -2.26 -9.36 1.88
CA PHE A 83 -0.97 -8.68 1.89
C PHE A 83 -0.42 -8.67 0.47
N MET A 84 -0.03 -7.49 0.01
CA MET A 84 0.50 -7.29 -1.33
C MET A 84 1.87 -6.63 -1.25
N VAL A 85 2.75 -7.03 -2.15
CA VAL A 85 4.11 -6.51 -2.29
C VAL A 85 4.33 -6.00 -3.70
N ARG A 86 5.09 -4.92 -3.83
CA ARG A 86 5.58 -4.40 -5.10
C ARG A 86 7.10 -4.26 -5.03
N ALA A 87 7.78 -4.87 -5.99
CA ALA A 87 9.20 -4.65 -6.20
C ALA A 87 9.44 -3.30 -6.90
N PRO A 88 10.56 -2.62 -6.61
CA PRO A 88 10.83 -1.35 -7.25
C PRO A 88 11.12 -1.55 -8.73
N ALA A 89 10.65 -0.61 -9.56
CA ALA A 89 10.67 -0.76 -11.03
C ALA A 89 12.09 -0.97 -11.61
N SER A 90 13.14 -0.51 -10.91
CA SER A 90 14.53 -0.67 -11.33
C SER A 90 15.23 -1.92 -10.74
N ALA A 91 14.60 -2.67 -9.82
CA ALA A 91 15.22 -3.83 -9.16
C ALA A 91 14.93 -5.17 -9.87
N ALA A 92 14.57 -5.15 -11.15
CA ALA A 92 14.40 -6.35 -11.97
C ALA A 92 15.74 -7.08 -12.29
N LEU A 93 16.67 -7.14 -11.34
CA LEU A 93 17.79 -8.08 -11.33
C LEU A 93 17.60 -9.06 -10.15
N PRO A 94 17.63 -10.38 -10.40
CA PRO A 94 17.20 -11.38 -9.44
C PRO A 94 18.25 -11.58 -8.34
N MET A 95 17.93 -11.24 -7.09
CA MET A 95 18.70 -11.66 -5.93
C MET A 95 17.89 -12.64 -5.08
N ASN A 96 18.10 -13.92 -5.41
CA ASN A 96 18.12 -15.10 -4.55
C ASN A 96 17.21 -15.08 -3.31
N SER A 97 15.98 -15.60 -3.46
CA SER A 97 15.06 -15.89 -2.37
C SER A 97 15.64 -16.95 -1.41
N GLY A 98 16.27 -16.49 -0.32
CA GLY A 98 16.40 -17.29 0.90
C GLY A 98 15.05 -17.39 1.61
N PRO A 99 14.84 -18.41 2.47
CA PRO A 99 13.58 -18.55 3.18
C PRO A 99 13.40 -17.36 4.13
N VAL A 100 12.39 -16.52 3.87
CA VAL A 100 11.99 -15.43 4.77
C VAL A 100 11.55 -16.04 6.12
N ARG A 101 12.46 -16.04 7.08
CA ARG A 101 12.16 -16.39 8.47
C ARG A 101 11.74 -15.12 9.20
N GLY A 102 10.51 -15.13 9.70
CA GLY A 102 10.04 -14.16 10.68
C GLY A 102 9.23 -13.04 10.06
N ALA A 103 8.02 -13.37 9.59
CA ALA A 103 6.94 -12.39 9.61
C ALA A 103 6.70 -12.02 11.08
N GLY A 104 7.39 -10.97 11.54
CA GLY A 104 6.98 -10.22 12.73
C GLY A 104 5.58 -9.71 12.44
N GLY A 105 4.60 -10.42 13.00
CA GLY A 105 3.19 -10.17 12.73
C GLY A 105 2.85 -8.70 12.93
N PRO A 106 2.05 -8.11 12.04
CA PRO A 106 1.68 -6.71 12.11
C PRO A 106 1.08 -6.40 13.49
N GLY A 107 1.75 -5.56 14.27
CA GLY A 107 1.22 -5.01 15.51
C GLY A 107 0.06 -4.08 15.20
N SER A 108 -1.18 -4.54 15.41
CA SER A 108 -2.41 -3.73 15.33
C SER A 108 -2.45 -2.76 14.14
N HIS A 109 -2.35 -3.28 12.91
CA HIS A 109 -2.43 -2.45 11.71
C HIS A 109 -3.89 -2.24 11.34
N VAL A 110 -4.31 -0.98 11.25
CA VAL A 110 -5.61 -0.63 10.69
C VAL A 110 -5.57 -0.97 9.21
N SER A 111 -6.33 -2.01 8.83
CA SER A 111 -6.55 -2.33 7.43
C SER A 111 -7.03 -1.08 6.70
N ALA A 112 -6.66 -0.93 5.43
CA ALA A 112 -7.25 0.06 4.53
C ALA A 112 -8.72 -0.32 4.27
N SER A 113 -9.53 -0.28 5.32
CA SER A 113 -10.97 -0.33 5.30
C SER A 113 -11.41 1.02 4.78
N ALA A 114 -11.83 1.06 3.52
CA ALA A 114 -12.81 2.04 3.12
C ALA A 114 -14.11 1.67 3.87
N GLU A 115 -14.23 2.06 5.14
CA GLU A 115 -15.54 2.10 5.78
C GLU A 115 -16.26 3.35 5.28
N PRO A 116 -17.41 3.22 4.60
CA PRO A 116 -18.30 4.34 4.40
C PRO A 116 -19.06 4.54 5.71
N THR A 117 -18.54 5.36 6.63
CA THR A 117 -19.43 5.99 7.61
C THR A 117 -20.16 7.12 6.89
N ALA A 118 -21.29 6.77 6.30
CA ALA A 118 -22.35 7.71 5.96
C ALA A 118 -23.60 7.25 6.72
N SER A 119 -24.07 8.08 7.65
CA SER A 119 -25.37 7.99 8.30
C SER A 119 -26.52 7.94 7.31
#